data_AF-A0A3M0IBN7-F1
#
_entry.id   AF-A0A3M0IBN7-F1
#
_cell.length_a   1.000
_cell.length_b   1.000
_cell.length_c   1.000
_cell.angle_alpha   90.00
_cell.angle_beta   90.00
_cell.angle_gamma   90.00
#
_symmetry.space_group_name_H-M   'P 1'
#
loop_
_entity.id
_entity.type
_entity.pdbx_description
1 polymer ?
#
loop_
_entity_poly.entity_id
_entity_poly.type
_entity_poly.pdbx_seq_one_letter_code
_entity_poly.pdbx_strand_id
1 'polypeptide(L)'
;MGGMTLFRDDGIVLRTQKLGEADRIITLLTRGHGRVRAVARGVRRTKSKFGARLEPFSHVDVQFFARGSELVGRGLPLCTQSETIAPYGGGIVTDYARYTAGTAMLETAERFTDHEGEPAVQQYLLLVGALRTLARGEHASHLVLDAFLLRSLAVNGYAPSFGDCAKCGMPGPNRFFSVASGGSLCVDCRVPGSVVPSPQALVLLGALLTGDWETADVCEPRYVREGNGLVSAYLHWHLERGLRSLRYVEKS
;
A
#
# COMPACT_ATOMS: atom_id res chain seq x y z
N MET A 1 -16.23 -9.62 -35.18
CA MET A 1 -14.87 -9.05 -35.20
C MET A 1 -14.65 -8.35 -33.87
N GLY A 2 -13.72 -8.82 -33.03
CA GLY A 2 -13.45 -8.15 -31.76
C GLY A 2 -12.68 -6.85 -32.02
N GLY A 3 -13.25 -5.71 -31.64
CA GLY A 3 -12.60 -4.40 -31.78
C GLY A 3 -11.27 -4.35 -31.04
N MET A 4 -10.32 -3.57 -31.54
CA MET A 4 -9.04 -3.32 -30.89
C MET A 4 -9.09 -1.95 -30.25
N THR A 5 -8.66 -1.83 -28.99
CA THR A 5 -8.81 -0.59 -28.21
C THR A 5 -7.49 -0.22 -27.54
N LEU A 6 -7.16 1.07 -27.58
CA LEU A 6 -6.05 1.67 -26.85
C LEU A 6 -6.56 2.29 -25.56
N PHE A 7 -5.85 2.04 -24.47
CA PHE A 7 -6.10 2.65 -23.17
C PHE A 7 -4.84 3.38 -22.72
N ARG A 8 -5.00 4.51 -22.03
CA ARG A 8 -3.91 5.26 -21.40
C ARG A 8 -4.32 5.60 -19.97
N ASP A 9 -3.41 5.39 -19.02
CA ASP A 9 -3.68 5.61 -17.60
C ASP A 9 -2.38 5.81 -16.83
N ASP A 10 -2.48 6.45 -15.66
CA ASP A 10 -1.38 6.59 -14.72
C ASP A 10 -1.37 5.39 -13.78
N GLY A 11 -0.21 4.78 -13.54
CA GLY A 11 -0.09 3.60 -12.70
C GLY A 11 1.20 3.52 -11.90
N ILE A 12 1.14 2.82 -10.76
CA ILE A 12 2.31 2.37 -10.00
C ILE A 12 2.58 0.92 -10.33
N VAL A 13 3.82 0.59 -10.70
CA VAL A 13 4.24 -0.80 -10.89
C VAL A 13 4.37 -1.47 -9.51
N LEU A 14 3.52 -2.46 -9.25
CA LEU A 14 3.50 -3.21 -7.99
C LEU A 14 4.50 -4.36 -8.00
N ARG A 15 4.54 -5.12 -9.09
CA ARG A 15 5.48 -6.24 -9.25
C ARG A 15 5.65 -6.61 -10.71
N THR A 16 6.71 -7.38 -10.98
CA THR A 16 6.96 -7.96 -12.30
C THR A 16 7.18 -9.46 -12.19
N GLN A 17 6.78 -10.21 -13.22
CA GLN A 17 7.04 -11.65 -13.36
C GLN A 17 7.69 -11.92 -14.72
N LYS A 18 8.64 -12.87 -14.78
CA LYS A 18 9.28 -13.26 -16.04
C LYS A 18 8.25 -13.90 -16.98
N LEU A 19 8.29 -13.54 -18.25
CA LEU A 19 7.53 -14.19 -19.32
C LEU A 19 8.51 -14.55 -20.44
N GLY A 20 8.88 -15.83 -20.51
CA GLY A 20 9.97 -16.26 -21.38
C GLY A 20 11.29 -15.53 -21.07
N GLU A 21 12.11 -15.33 -22.09
CA GLU A 21 13.45 -14.75 -21.91
C GLU A 21 13.46 -13.23 -21.89
N ALA A 22 12.78 -12.58 -22.83
CA ALA A 22 12.90 -11.14 -23.05
C ALA A 22 11.76 -10.32 -22.42
N ASP A 23 10.64 -10.95 -22.07
CA ASP A 23 9.40 -10.27 -21.72
C ASP A 23 9.11 -10.39 -20.22
N ARG A 24 8.21 -9.54 -19.72
CA ARG A 24 7.65 -9.66 -18.38
C ARG A 24 6.14 -9.46 -18.40
N ILE A 25 5.46 -10.05 -17.44
CA ILE A 25 4.14 -9.61 -17.00
C ILE A 25 4.37 -8.55 -15.93
N ILE A 26 3.78 -7.37 -16.11
CA ILE A 26 3.80 -6.28 -15.14
C ILE A 26 2.42 -6.19 -14.49
N THR A 27 2.39 -6.01 -13.17
CA THR A 27 1.17 -5.72 -12.43
C THR A 27 1.21 -4.26 -12.00
N LEU A 28 0.23 -3.46 -12.41
CA LEU A 28 0.10 -2.07 -12.02
C LEU A 28 -1.18 -1.85 -11.21
N LEU A 29 -1.13 -0.95 -10.24
CA LEU A 29 -2.33 -0.27 -9.74
C LEU A 29 -2.46 1.04 -10.53
N THR A 30 -3.47 1.10 -11.39
CA THR A 30 -3.78 2.26 -12.22
C THR A 30 -4.86 3.12 -11.59
N ARG A 31 -4.90 4.40 -11.95
CA ARG A 31 -5.85 5.36 -11.38
C ARG A 31 -7.27 5.09 -11.85
N GLY A 32 -7.47 4.91 -13.15
CA GLY A 32 -8.79 4.80 -13.77
C GLY A 32 -9.29 3.37 -13.92
N HIS A 33 -8.41 2.38 -14.03
CA HIS A 33 -8.77 0.99 -14.34
C HIS A 33 -8.41 -0.01 -13.23
N GLY A 34 -8.08 0.48 -12.04
CA GLY A 34 -7.75 -0.39 -10.91
C GLY A 34 -6.49 -1.22 -11.15
N ARG A 35 -6.48 -2.46 -10.64
CA ARG A 35 -5.35 -3.36 -10.87
C ARG A 35 -5.38 -3.91 -12.30
N VAL A 36 -4.29 -3.72 -13.03
CA VAL A 36 -4.12 -4.17 -14.42
C VAL A 36 -2.85 -4.99 -14.53
N ARG A 37 -2.96 -6.19 -15.12
CA ARG A 37 -1.79 -6.96 -15.56
C ARG A 37 -1.60 -6.84 -17.06
N ALA A 38 -0.36 -6.62 -17.50
CA ALA A 38 -0.05 -6.45 -18.91
C ALA A 38 1.26 -7.14 -19.28
N VAL A 39 1.42 -7.48 -20.56
CA VAL A 39 2.68 -7.99 -21.11
C VAL A 39 3.54 -6.81 -21.53
N ALA A 40 4.78 -6.76 -21.07
CA ALA A 40 5.81 -5.83 -21.53
C ALA A 40 6.85 -6.60 -22.36
N ARG A 41 6.73 -6.54 -23.70
CA ARG A 41 7.61 -7.26 -24.62
C ARG A 41 8.99 -6.62 -24.70
N GLY A 42 10.03 -7.45 -24.67
CA GLY A 42 11.42 -7.04 -24.80
C GLY A 42 11.92 -6.15 -23.66
N VAL A 43 11.21 -6.08 -22.52
CA VAL A 43 11.59 -5.24 -21.38
C VAL A 43 12.96 -5.62 -20.80
N ARG A 44 13.39 -6.87 -20.94
CA ARG A 44 14.68 -7.36 -20.45
C ARG A 44 15.84 -7.18 -21.44
N ARG A 45 15.59 -6.71 -22.67
CA ARG A 45 16.65 -6.49 -23.66
C ARG A 45 17.47 -5.26 -23.28
N THR A 46 18.79 -5.29 -23.49
CA THR A 46 19.69 -4.17 -23.18
C THR A 46 19.28 -2.85 -23.84
N LYS A 47 18.71 -2.91 -25.05
CA LYS A 47 18.20 -1.75 -25.80
C LYS A 47 16.67 -1.57 -25.66
N SER A 48 16.09 -2.01 -24.55
CA SER A 48 14.64 -1.88 -24.34
C SER A 48 14.21 -0.43 -24.24
N LYS A 49 13.14 -0.06 -24.95
CA LYS A 49 12.52 1.26 -24.84
C LYS A 49 11.95 1.56 -23.46
N PHE A 50 11.63 0.53 -22.68
CA PHE A 50 11.02 0.66 -21.35
C PHE A 50 12.04 0.95 -20.26
N GLY A 51 13.30 0.49 -20.40
CA GLY A 51 14.33 0.64 -19.38
C GLY A 51 13.84 0.20 -17.99
N ALA A 52 14.22 0.96 -16.95
CA ALA A 52 13.78 0.72 -15.57
C ALA A 52 12.35 1.23 -15.26
N ARG A 53 11.65 1.87 -16.22
CA ARG A 53 10.34 2.50 -15.95
C ARG A 53 9.24 1.49 -15.58
N LEU A 54 9.42 0.23 -15.97
CA LEU A 54 8.49 -0.85 -15.66
C LEU A 54 8.99 -1.75 -14.52
N GLU A 55 9.93 -1.27 -13.70
CA GLU A 55 10.33 -1.90 -12.44
C GLU A 55 9.45 -1.44 -11.28
N PRO A 56 9.33 -2.21 -10.19
CA PRO A 56 8.55 -1.83 -9.02
C PRO A 56 8.87 -0.42 -8.50
N PHE A 57 7.90 0.21 -7.82
CA PHE A 57 7.94 1.59 -7.33
C PHE A 57 7.83 2.69 -8.39
N SER A 58 7.94 2.35 -9.68
CA SER A 58 7.84 3.35 -10.74
C SER A 58 6.41 3.88 -10.89
N HIS A 59 6.26 5.20 -10.93
CA HIS A 59 5.02 5.88 -11.29
C HIS A 59 5.09 6.31 -12.74
N VAL A 60 4.22 5.73 -13.55
CA VAL A 60 4.27 5.85 -15.01
C VAL A 60 2.91 6.20 -15.58
N ASP A 61 2.95 6.94 -16.68
CA ASP A 61 1.84 7.02 -17.62
C ASP A 61 2.06 5.88 -18.64
N VAL A 62 1.07 5.02 -18.80
CA VAL A 62 1.19 3.77 -19.55
C VAL A 62 0.11 3.67 -20.60
N GLN A 63 0.51 3.23 -21.80
CA GLN A 63 -0.42 2.87 -22.86
C GLN A 63 -0.55 1.36 -22.98
N PHE A 64 -1.79 0.89 -23.02
CA PHE A 64 -2.16 -0.50 -23.24
C PHE A 64 -2.85 -0.68 -24.59
N PHE A 65 -2.59 -1.82 -25.20
CA PHE A 65 -3.31 -2.32 -26.36
C PHE A 65 -4.03 -3.62 -25.98
N ALA A 66 -5.36 -3.58 -25.96
CA ALA A 66 -6.20 -4.71 -25.60
C ALA A 66 -6.96 -5.27 -26.81
N ARG A 67 -7.24 -6.57 -26.77
CA ARG A 67 -8.14 -7.25 -27.72
C ARG A 67 -9.55 -7.22 -27.15
N GLY A 68 -10.41 -6.39 -27.70
CA GLY A 68 -11.77 -6.16 -27.23
C GLY A 68 -12.01 -4.69 -26.85
N SER A 69 -13.19 -4.44 -26.29
CA SER A 69 -13.60 -3.13 -25.76
C SER A 69 -13.19 -2.91 -24.30
N GLU A 70 -12.63 -3.92 -23.65
CA GLU A 70 -12.27 -3.90 -22.22
C GLU A 70 -10.76 -4.10 -22.04
N LEU A 71 -10.19 -3.38 -21.07
CA LEU A 71 -8.76 -3.47 -20.76
C LEU A 71 -8.41 -4.76 -20.01
N VAL A 72 -9.31 -5.19 -19.11
CA VAL A 72 -9.20 -6.41 -18.29
C VAL A 72 -10.27 -7.39 -18.75
N GLY A 73 -9.93 -8.68 -18.87
CA GLY A 73 -10.89 -9.70 -19.29
C GLY A 73 -10.25 -10.87 -20.03
N ARG A 74 -10.54 -11.04 -21.32
CA ARG A 74 -10.23 -12.24 -22.13
C ARG A 74 -8.74 -12.57 -22.30
N GLY A 75 -7.83 -11.70 -21.88
CA GLY A 75 -6.40 -11.93 -21.91
C GLY A 75 -5.61 -10.72 -21.42
N LEU A 76 -4.28 -10.88 -21.31
CA LEU A 76 -3.40 -9.78 -20.90
C LEU A 76 -3.23 -8.77 -22.05
N PRO A 77 -3.53 -7.48 -21.84
CA PRO A 77 -3.17 -6.44 -22.80
C PRO A 77 -1.65 -6.31 -22.96
N LEU A 78 -1.23 -5.71 -24.07
CA LEU A 78 0.16 -5.36 -24.31
C LEU A 78 0.44 -3.94 -23.82
N CYS A 79 1.46 -3.77 -22.97
CA CYS A 79 2.03 -2.45 -22.71
C CYS A 79 2.81 -1.99 -23.95
N THR A 80 2.34 -0.94 -24.62
CA THR A 80 2.92 -0.43 -25.86
C THR A 80 3.82 0.76 -25.62
N GLN A 81 3.52 1.62 -24.64
CA GLN A 81 4.30 2.81 -24.29
C GLN A 81 4.31 3.00 -22.76
N SER A 82 5.37 3.63 -22.26
CA SER A 82 5.45 4.05 -20.86
C SER A 82 6.35 5.28 -20.75
N GLU A 83 5.84 6.29 -20.06
CA GLU A 83 6.52 7.53 -19.73
C GLU A 83 6.61 7.65 -18.21
N THR A 84 7.73 8.17 -17.70
CA THR A 84 7.91 8.34 -16.26
C THR A 84 7.17 9.59 -15.79
N ILE A 85 6.24 9.41 -14.85
CA ILE A 85 5.65 10.52 -14.09
C ILE A 85 6.58 10.87 -12.93
N ALA A 86 6.98 9.85 -12.15
CA ALA A 86 7.93 10.01 -11.05
C ALA A 86 8.80 8.76 -10.83
N PRO A 87 10.13 8.89 -10.73
CA PRO A 87 11.04 7.77 -10.56
C PRO A 87 11.32 7.45 -9.08
N TYR A 88 10.28 7.10 -8.29
CA TYR A 88 10.45 6.86 -6.84
C TYR A 88 11.46 5.76 -6.51
N GLY A 89 11.60 4.75 -7.39
CA GLY A 89 12.48 3.61 -7.16
C GLY A 89 13.93 3.99 -6.81
N GLY A 90 14.51 5.02 -7.43
CA GLY A 90 15.91 5.41 -7.17
C GLY A 90 16.18 5.79 -5.70
N GLY A 91 15.23 6.47 -5.06
CA GLY A 91 15.32 6.87 -3.64
C GLY A 91 14.92 5.78 -2.64
N ILE A 92 14.40 4.64 -3.14
CA ILE A 92 13.90 3.52 -2.34
C ILE A 92 14.86 2.34 -2.37
N VAL A 93 15.31 1.91 -3.55
CA VAL A 93 16.07 0.64 -3.71
C VAL A 93 17.49 0.68 -3.16
N THR A 94 18.00 1.87 -2.85
CA THR A 94 19.35 2.10 -2.34
C THR A 94 19.44 2.04 -0.82
N ASP A 95 18.30 2.01 -0.13
CA ASP A 95 18.21 1.95 1.34
C ASP A 95 17.35 0.75 1.76
N TYR A 96 17.87 -0.07 2.67
CA TYR A 96 17.20 -1.32 3.05
C TYR A 96 15.86 -1.09 3.77
N ALA A 97 15.80 -0.12 4.68
CA ALA A 97 14.58 0.20 5.42
C ALA A 97 13.48 0.74 4.49
N ARG A 98 13.84 1.61 3.53
CA ARG A 98 12.92 2.10 2.51
C ARG A 98 12.49 0.98 1.56
N TYR A 99 13.42 0.15 1.11
CA TYR A 99 13.11 -0.95 0.20
C TYR A 99 12.10 -1.93 0.81
N THR A 100 12.31 -2.33 2.06
CA THR A 100 11.43 -3.26 2.77
C THR A 100 10.07 -2.64 3.08
N ALA A 101 10.03 -1.40 3.56
CA ALA A 101 8.79 -0.64 3.76
C ALA A 101 8.00 -0.47 2.46
N GLY A 102 8.65 -0.01 1.39
CA GLY A 102 8.03 0.16 0.08
C GLY A 102 7.49 -1.15 -0.47
N THR A 103 8.24 -2.26 -0.33
CA THR A 103 7.78 -3.58 -0.76
C THR A 103 6.51 -4.00 -0.02
N ALA A 104 6.43 -3.71 1.28
CA ALA A 104 5.21 -3.94 2.05
C ALA A 104 4.06 -3.05 1.58
N MET A 105 4.31 -1.79 1.22
CA MET A 105 3.29 -0.92 0.65
C MET A 105 2.74 -1.45 -0.68
N LEU A 106 3.61 -1.93 -1.58
CA LEU A 106 3.20 -2.52 -2.86
C LEU A 106 2.38 -3.80 -2.66
N GLU A 107 2.80 -4.69 -1.76
CA GLU A 107 2.06 -5.93 -1.45
C GLU A 107 0.69 -5.61 -0.85
N THR A 108 0.61 -4.69 0.11
CA THR A 108 -0.65 -4.24 0.71
C THR A 108 -1.60 -3.67 -0.34
N ALA A 109 -1.11 -2.81 -1.23
CA ALA A 109 -1.94 -2.25 -2.30
C ALA A 109 -2.44 -3.34 -3.25
N GLU A 110 -1.61 -4.34 -3.60
CA GLU A 110 -2.04 -5.47 -4.42
C GLU A 110 -3.11 -6.33 -3.72
N ARG A 111 -3.03 -6.45 -2.39
CA ARG A 111 -3.98 -7.24 -1.58
C ARG A 111 -5.35 -6.58 -1.46
N PHE A 112 -5.40 -5.27 -1.24
CA PHE A 112 -6.66 -4.52 -1.20
C PHE A 112 -7.26 -4.28 -2.60
N THR A 113 -6.55 -4.65 -3.67
CA THR A 113 -7.03 -4.53 -5.06
C THR A 113 -6.97 -5.89 -5.76
N ASP A 114 -7.52 -6.91 -5.09
CA ASP A 114 -7.48 -8.30 -5.56
C ASP A 114 -8.38 -8.59 -6.77
N HIS A 115 -9.34 -7.71 -7.07
CA HIS A 115 -10.17 -7.74 -8.27
C HIS A 115 -9.54 -6.84 -9.36
N GLU A 116 -9.18 -7.42 -10.52
CA GLU A 116 -8.63 -6.66 -11.64
C GLU A 116 -9.72 -5.83 -12.34
N GLY A 117 -9.38 -4.62 -12.80
CA GLY A 117 -10.31 -3.74 -13.51
C GLY A 117 -11.20 -2.86 -12.63
N GLU A 118 -11.26 -3.12 -11.32
CA GLU A 118 -12.06 -2.36 -10.37
C GLU A 118 -11.30 -1.12 -9.85
N PRO A 119 -11.77 0.11 -10.13
CA PRO A 119 -11.04 1.31 -9.72
C PRO A 119 -10.97 1.46 -8.20
N ALA A 120 -9.74 1.58 -7.67
CA ALA A 120 -9.47 1.83 -6.26
C ALA A 120 -8.70 3.15 -6.08
N VAL A 121 -9.32 4.27 -6.50
CA VAL A 121 -8.65 5.59 -6.63
C VAL A 121 -8.03 6.05 -5.31
N GLN A 122 -8.70 5.86 -4.17
CA GLN A 122 -8.17 6.24 -2.86
C GLN A 122 -6.91 5.43 -2.51
N GLN A 123 -6.93 4.11 -2.73
CA GLN A 123 -5.77 3.24 -2.52
C GLN A 123 -4.59 3.64 -3.43
N TYR A 124 -4.89 3.97 -4.69
CA TYR A 124 -3.91 4.47 -5.65
C TYR A 124 -3.26 5.77 -5.16
N LEU A 125 -4.06 6.78 -4.76
CA LEU A 125 -3.54 8.06 -4.29
C LEU A 125 -2.72 7.93 -3.00
N LEU A 126 -3.17 7.07 -2.08
CA LEU A 126 -2.41 6.75 -0.86
C LEU A 126 -1.06 6.12 -1.20
N LEU A 127 -1.01 5.18 -2.14
CA LEU A 127 0.24 4.54 -2.54
C LEU A 127 1.20 5.54 -3.21
N VAL A 128 0.70 6.40 -4.10
CA VAL A 128 1.50 7.45 -4.74
C VAL A 128 2.10 8.40 -3.68
N GLY A 129 1.28 8.84 -2.71
CA GLY A 129 1.73 9.70 -1.62
C GLY A 129 2.79 9.03 -0.74
N ALA A 130 2.52 7.80 -0.30
CA ALA A 130 3.42 7.05 0.57
C ALA A 130 4.78 6.77 -0.09
N LEU A 131 4.79 6.33 -1.36
CA LEU A 131 6.04 6.09 -2.09
C LEU A 131 6.83 7.38 -2.35
N ARG A 132 6.16 8.51 -2.59
CA ARG A 132 6.82 9.82 -2.73
C ARG A 132 7.51 10.23 -1.43
N THR A 133 6.79 10.18 -0.31
CA THR A 133 7.31 10.54 1.02
C THR A 133 8.46 9.61 1.42
N LEU A 134 8.30 8.30 1.18
CA LEU A 134 9.34 7.31 1.44
C LEU A 134 10.59 7.53 0.59
N ALA A 135 10.44 7.79 -0.71
CA ALA A 135 11.57 8.01 -1.62
C ALA A 135 12.37 9.28 -1.28
N ARG A 136 11.70 10.30 -0.74
CA ARG A 136 12.35 11.55 -0.29
C ARG A 136 12.99 11.43 1.08
N GLY A 137 12.59 10.44 1.89
CA GLY A 137 13.07 10.28 3.25
C GLY A 137 12.62 11.42 4.17
N GLU A 138 11.41 11.95 3.95
CA GLU A 138 10.84 13.04 4.76
C GLU A 138 10.58 12.60 6.21
N HIS A 139 10.22 11.33 6.41
CA HIS A 139 9.98 10.72 7.73
C HIS A 139 10.65 9.34 7.82
N ALA A 140 10.73 8.79 9.03
CA ALA A 140 11.27 7.45 9.23
C ALA A 140 10.45 6.39 8.48
N SER A 141 11.12 5.47 7.76
CA SER A 141 10.49 4.51 6.85
C SER A 141 9.37 3.68 7.49
N HIS A 142 9.53 3.31 8.77
CA HIS A 142 8.52 2.54 9.51
C HIS A 142 7.27 3.38 9.84
N LEU A 143 7.41 4.67 10.12
CA LEU A 143 6.26 5.57 10.32
C LEU A 143 5.48 5.76 9.02
N VAL A 144 6.18 5.94 7.90
CA VAL A 144 5.53 6.03 6.58
C VAL A 144 4.78 4.75 6.24
N LEU A 145 5.38 3.59 6.55
CA LEU A 145 4.72 2.29 6.38
C LEU A 145 3.46 2.19 7.25
N ASP A 146 3.57 2.43 8.56
CA ASP A 146 2.44 2.29 9.47
C ASP A 146 1.29 3.26 9.13
N ALA A 147 1.60 4.51 8.78
CA ALA A 147 0.63 5.46 8.26
C ALA A 147 -0.07 4.95 6.99
N PHE A 148 0.69 4.42 6.03
CA PHE A 148 0.12 3.86 4.80
C PHE A 148 -0.76 2.65 5.09
N LEU A 149 -0.35 1.73 5.97
CA LEU A 149 -1.13 0.54 6.33
C LEU A 149 -2.45 0.93 7.00
N LEU A 150 -2.41 1.82 7.99
CA LEU A 150 -3.59 2.31 8.69
C LEU A 150 -4.57 3.02 7.76
N ARG A 151 -4.07 3.91 6.89
CA ARG A 151 -4.92 4.63 5.93
C ARG A 151 -5.45 3.70 4.83
N SER A 152 -4.67 2.71 4.39
CA SER A 152 -5.14 1.68 3.46
C SER A 152 -6.29 0.88 4.07
N LEU A 153 -6.15 0.43 5.31
CA LEU A 153 -7.25 -0.22 6.04
C LEU A 153 -8.49 0.69 6.12
N ALA A 154 -8.30 1.97 6.44
CA ALA A 154 -9.41 2.92 6.58
C ALA A 154 -10.18 3.14 5.28
N VAL A 155 -9.51 3.37 4.14
CA VAL A 155 -10.20 3.57 2.85
C VAL A 155 -10.87 2.29 2.32
N ASN A 156 -10.47 1.12 2.84
CA ASN A 156 -11.10 -0.16 2.54
C ASN A 156 -12.16 -0.56 3.60
N GLY A 157 -12.60 0.37 4.44
CA GLY A 157 -13.73 0.17 5.37
C GLY A 157 -13.37 -0.41 6.74
N TYR A 158 -12.08 -0.54 7.05
CA TYR A 158 -11.57 -1.12 8.31
C TYR A 158 -10.94 -0.08 9.24
N ALA A 159 -11.40 1.17 9.17
CA ALA A 159 -10.81 2.27 9.93
C ALA A 159 -10.77 1.95 11.45
N PRO A 160 -9.58 1.85 12.06
CA PRO A 160 -9.48 1.62 13.50
C PRO A 160 -9.84 2.88 14.27
N SER A 161 -10.50 2.71 15.42
CA SER A 161 -10.62 3.77 16.42
C SER A 161 -9.43 3.72 17.39
N PHE A 162 -8.79 4.86 17.65
CA PHE A 162 -7.72 4.98 18.65
C PHE A 162 -8.11 5.82 19.88
N GLY A 163 -9.30 6.43 19.87
CA GLY A 163 -9.78 7.28 20.97
C GLY A 163 -11.16 6.84 21.46
N ASP A 164 -12.17 6.98 20.59
CA ASP A 164 -13.56 6.66 20.90
C ASP A 164 -13.78 5.15 20.96
N CYS A 165 -14.80 4.71 21.71
CA CYS A 165 -15.12 3.30 21.81
C CYS A 165 -15.62 2.78 20.46
N ALA A 166 -14.89 1.85 19.85
CA ALA A 166 -15.21 1.25 18.56
C ALA A 166 -16.55 0.49 18.54
N LYS A 167 -17.09 0.13 19.71
CA LYS A 167 -18.36 -0.61 19.84
C LYS A 167 -19.58 0.28 20.08
N CYS A 168 -19.48 1.25 21.00
CA CYS A 168 -20.64 2.07 21.42
C CYS A 168 -20.49 3.56 21.10
N GLY A 169 -19.35 4.00 20.56
CA GLY A 169 -19.10 5.40 20.23
C GLY A 169 -18.83 6.31 21.43
N MET A 170 -18.71 5.77 22.65
CA MET A 170 -18.37 6.56 23.84
C MET A 170 -17.07 7.35 23.60
N PRO A 171 -17.08 8.69 23.73
CA PRO A 171 -15.90 9.51 23.50
C PRO A 171 -14.70 9.09 24.35
N GLY A 172 -13.51 9.18 23.77
CA GLY A 172 -12.25 8.84 24.42
C GLY A 172 -11.76 9.84 25.48
N PRO A 173 -10.57 9.58 26.07
CA PRO A 173 -9.68 8.47 25.75
C PRO A 173 -10.12 7.13 26.37
N ASN A 174 -10.30 6.12 25.53
CA ASN A 174 -10.55 4.74 25.95
C ASN A 174 -9.25 3.92 25.91
N ARG A 175 -8.96 3.17 26.98
CA ARG A 175 -7.62 2.56 27.19
C ARG A 175 -7.49 1.09 26.78
N PHE A 176 -8.60 0.38 26.56
CA PHE A 176 -8.56 -1.01 26.10
C PHE A 176 -8.50 -1.01 24.58
N PHE A 177 -7.76 -1.93 23.97
CA PHE A 177 -7.71 -2.07 22.52
C PHE A 177 -8.01 -3.51 22.12
N SER A 178 -8.91 -3.68 21.17
CA SER A 178 -9.28 -4.98 20.60
C SER A 178 -9.27 -4.87 19.08
N VAL A 179 -8.36 -5.63 18.46
CA VAL A 179 -8.28 -5.75 17.01
C VAL A 179 -9.61 -6.25 16.44
N ALA A 180 -10.16 -7.31 17.04
CA ALA A 180 -11.42 -7.93 16.61
C ALA A 180 -12.63 -7.00 16.77
N SER A 181 -12.54 -5.98 17.64
CA SER A 181 -13.62 -5.02 17.88
C SER A 181 -13.41 -3.68 17.19
N GLY A 182 -12.40 -3.55 16.32
CA GLY A 182 -12.17 -2.33 15.53
C GLY A 182 -11.40 -1.21 16.25
N GLY A 183 -10.77 -1.49 17.40
CA GLY A 183 -9.86 -0.55 18.05
C GLY A 183 -10.12 -0.33 19.54
N SER A 184 -10.05 0.93 19.98
CA SER A 184 -10.20 1.33 21.38
C SER A 184 -11.59 1.02 21.93
N LEU A 185 -11.69 0.56 23.19
CA LEU A 185 -12.93 0.16 23.86
C LEU A 185 -13.03 0.77 25.26
N CYS A 186 -14.23 1.21 25.62
CA CYS A 186 -14.55 1.62 26.99
C CYS A 186 -14.58 0.41 27.94
N VAL A 187 -14.70 0.68 29.24
CA VAL A 187 -14.73 -0.36 30.27
C VAL A 187 -15.88 -1.35 30.10
N ASP A 188 -17.06 -0.85 29.70
CA ASP A 188 -18.27 -1.67 29.53
C ASP A 188 -18.23 -2.53 28.26
N CYS A 189 -17.53 -2.05 27.23
CA CYS A 189 -17.43 -2.73 25.95
C CYS A 189 -16.20 -3.64 25.85
N ARG A 190 -15.29 -3.62 26.83
CA ARG A 190 -14.08 -4.42 26.86
C ARG A 190 -14.42 -5.91 26.69
N VAL A 191 -13.67 -6.59 25.82
CA VAL A 191 -13.78 -8.03 25.60
C VAL A 191 -12.56 -8.79 26.12
N PRO A 192 -12.69 -10.09 26.46
CA PRO A 192 -11.54 -10.94 26.74
C PRO A 192 -10.49 -10.87 25.62
N GLY A 193 -9.21 -10.83 25.97
CA GLY A 193 -8.11 -10.67 25.01
C GLY A 193 -7.82 -9.22 24.61
N SER A 194 -8.59 -8.22 25.08
CA SER A 194 -8.23 -6.82 24.91
C SER A 194 -6.90 -6.51 25.58
N VAL A 195 -6.00 -5.84 24.86
CA VAL A 195 -4.73 -5.32 25.39
C VAL A 195 -4.94 -3.91 25.97
N VAL A 196 -3.95 -3.42 26.70
CA VAL A 196 -3.95 -2.06 27.27
C VAL A 196 -2.69 -1.35 26.73
N PRO A 197 -2.75 -0.74 25.54
CA PRO A 197 -1.63 -0.01 25.01
C PRO A 197 -1.29 1.22 25.86
N SER A 198 -0.07 1.71 25.76
CA SER A 198 0.24 3.03 26.31
C SER A 198 -0.60 4.13 25.64
N PRO A 199 -0.98 5.19 26.37
CA PRO A 199 -1.65 6.34 25.78
C PRO A 199 -0.86 6.96 24.62
N GLN A 200 0.47 6.99 24.72
CA GLN A 200 1.36 7.55 23.71
C GLN A 200 1.34 6.73 22.42
N ALA A 201 1.24 5.39 22.50
CA ALA A 201 1.07 4.56 21.31
C ALA A 201 -0.28 4.84 20.63
N LEU A 202 -1.37 5.00 21.38
CA LEU A 202 -2.68 5.37 20.80
C LEU A 202 -2.67 6.75 20.14
N VAL A 203 -1.99 7.73 20.76
CA VAL A 203 -1.78 9.06 20.18
C VAL A 203 -0.99 8.97 18.87
N LEU A 204 0.12 8.22 18.86
CA LEU A 204 0.90 7.99 17.64
C LEU A 204 0.04 7.37 16.53
N LEU A 205 -0.74 6.33 16.84
CA LEU A 205 -1.57 5.65 15.84
C LEU A 205 -2.66 6.57 15.27
N GLY A 206 -3.26 7.42 16.12
CA GLY A 206 -4.19 8.47 15.68
C GLY A 206 -3.50 9.51 14.78
N ALA A 207 -2.29 9.93 15.13
CA ALA A 207 -1.49 10.87 14.35
C ALA A 207 -1.12 10.30 12.96
N LEU A 208 -0.67 9.04 12.92
CA LEU A 208 -0.36 8.33 11.67
C LEU A 208 -1.61 8.14 10.79
N LEU A 209 -2.77 7.83 11.38
CA LEU A 209 -4.03 7.69 10.65
C LEU A 209 -4.48 9.01 10.00
N THR A 210 -4.30 10.14 10.69
CA THR A 210 -4.77 11.46 10.25
C THR A 210 -3.75 12.28 9.48
N GLY A 211 -2.46 11.92 9.53
CA GLY A 211 -1.38 12.67 8.87
C GLY A 211 -0.77 13.79 9.69
N ASP A 212 -0.91 13.73 11.00
CA ASP A 212 -0.18 14.58 11.93
C ASP A 212 1.26 14.08 12.12
N TRP A 213 2.14 14.53 11.23
CA TRP A 213 3.57 14.18 11.29
C TRP A 213 4.31 14.89 12.42
N GLU A 214 3.86 16.06 12.86
CA GLU A 214 4.47 16.79 13.98
C GLU A 214 4.43 15.95 15.26
N THR A 215 3.28 15.30 15.52
CA THR A 215 3.13 14.37 16.64
C THR A 215 3.85 13.04 16.38
N ALA A 216 3.81 12.51 15.16
CA ALA A 216 4.39 11.21 14.85
C ALA A 216 5.92 11.19 14.92
N ASP A 217 6.59 12.22 14.40
CA ASP A 217 8.05 12.27 14.29
C ASP A 217 8.76 12.45 15.63
N VAL A 218 8.09 13.05 16.62
CA VAL A 218 8.65 13.26 17.96
C VAL A 218 8.35 12.12 18.94
N CYS A 219 7.64 11.08 18.49
CA CYS A 219 7.24 9.97 19.34
C CYS A 219 8.45 9.11 19.76
N GLU A 220 8.52 8.74 21.04
CA GLU A 220 9.65 7.95 21.54
C GLU A 220 9.66 6.52 20.95
N PRO A 221 10.85 5.94 20.66
CA PRO A 221 10.97 4.63 20.00
C PRO A 221 10.21 3.48 20.68
N ARG A 222 10.04 3.52 22.00
CA ARG A 222 9.27 2.50 22.73
C ARG A 222 7.78 2.47 22.35
N TYR A 223 7.19 3.63 22.11
CA TYR A 223 5.77 3.76 21.74
C TYR A 223 5.57 3.48 20.25
N VAL A 224 6.57 3.83 19.43
CA VAL A 224 6.63 3.44 18.02
C VAL A 224 6.63 1.91 17.88
N ARG A 225 7.47 1.20 18.65
CA ARG A 225 7.49 -0.27 18.68
C ARG A 225 6.14 -0.88 19.05
N GLU A 226 5.53 -0.35 20.11
CA GLU A 226 4.21 -0.81 20.57
C GLU A 226 3.14 -0.58 19.49
N GLY A 227 3.11 0.62 18.90
CA GLY A 227 2.22 0.99 17.81
C GLY A 227 2.38 0.07 16.59
N ASN A 228 3.61 -0.18 16.15
CA ASN A 228 3.89 -1.08 15.02
C ASN A 228 3.35 -2.51 15.26
N GLY A 229 3.47 -3.00 16.50
CA GLY A 229 2.89 -4.28 16.91
C GLY A 229 1.36 -4.30 16.76
N LEU A 230 0.69 -3.22 17.15
CA LEU A 230 -0.76 -3.06 17.00
C LEU A 230 -1.18 -2.97 15.53
N VAL A 231 -0.48 -2.19 14.71
CA VAL A 231 -0.74 -2.08 13.25
C VAL A 231 -0.60 -3.45 12.58
N SER A 232 0.48 -4.17 12.89
CA SER A 232 0.73 -5.51 12.35
C SER A 232 -0.37 -6.50 12.73
N ALA A 233 -0.79 -6.51 13.99
CA ALA A 233 -1.87 -7.37 14.47
C ALA A 233 -3.21 -7.01 13.81
N TYR A 234 -3.50 -5.71 13.67
CA TYR A 234 -4.74 -5.22 13.09
C TYR A 234 -4.83 -5.53 11.59
N LEU A 235 -3.73 -5.34 10.87
CA LEU A 235 -3.64 -5.68 9.45
C LEU A 235 -3.78 -7.20 9.23
N HIS A 236 -3.11 -8.02 10.04
CA HIS A 236 -3.19 -9.48 9.94
C HIS A 236 -4.63 -9.98 10.14
N TRP A 237 -5.36 -9.40 11.09
CA TRP A 237 -6.76 -9.76 11.34
C TRP A 237 -7.66 -9.49 10.13
N HIS A 238 -7.51 -8.34 9.50
CA HIS A 238 -8.39 -7.93 8.39
C HIS A 238 -8.00 -8.53 7.03
N LEU A 239 -6.72 -8.83 6.80
CA LEU A 239 -6.28 -9.40 5.52
C LEU A 239 -6.34 -10.94 5.48
N GLU A 240 -6.66 -11.62 6.59
CA GLU A 240 -6.72 -13.08 6.86
C GLU A 240 -5.42 -13.86 6.55
N ARG A 241 -4.78 -13.58 5.42
CA ARG A 241 -3.46 -14.02 4.99
C ARG A 241 -2.52 -12.82 5.10
N GLY A 242 -1.78 -12.75 6.22
CA GLY A 242 -0.80 -11.69 6.47
C GLY A 242 0.19 -11.47 5.30
N LEU A 243 0.87 -10.33 5.33
CA LEU A 243 1.80 -9.92 4.27
C LEU A 243 3.14 -10.65 4.38
N ARG A 244 3.63 -11.15 3.25
CA ARG A 244 4.92 -11.85 3.18
C ARG A 244 6.10 -10.89 3.34
N SER A 245 5.94 -9.65 2.95
CA SER A 245 6.93 -8.58 3.03
C SER A 245 7.24 -8.14 4.46
N LEU A 246 6.25 -8.17 5.35
CA LEU A 246 6.41 -7.69 6.73
C LEU A 246 7.48 -8.46 7.54
N ARG A 247 7.80 -9.70 7.17
CA ARG A 247 8.89 -10.46 7.82
C ARG A 247 10.29 -9.91 7.53
N TYR A 248 10.42 -9.06 6.52
CA TYR A 248 11.68 -8.43 6.12
C TYR A 248 11.79 -6.98 6.58
N VAL A 249 10.70 -6.39 7.08
CA VAL A 249 10.73 -5.03 7.64
C VAL A 249 11.48 -5.08 8.97
N GLU A 250 12.45 -4.20 9.14
CA GLU A 250 13.15 -4.05 10.41
C GLU A 250 12.15 -3.68 11.50
N LYS A 251 12.13 -4.47 12.57
CA LYS A 251 11.40 -4.12 13.77
C LYS A 251 12.23 -3.06 14.50
N SER A 252 11.71 -1.84 14.58
CA SER A 252 12.26 -0.76 15.42
C SER A 252 12.40 -1.22 16.88
#